data_AF-A0A7S1BCT6-F1
#
_entry.id   AF-A0A7S1BCT6-F1
#
_cell.length_a   1.000
_cell.length_b   1.000
_cell.length_c   1.000
_cell.angle_alpha   90.00
_cell.angle_beta   90.00
_cell.angle_gamma   90.00
#
_symmetry.space_group_name_H-M   'P 1'
#
loop_
_entity.id
_entity.type
_entity.pdbx_description
1 polymer ?
#
loop_
_entity_poly.entity_id
_entity_poly.type
_entity_poly.pdbx_seq_one_letter_code
_entity_poly.pdbx_strand_id
1 'polypeptide(L)'
;ALKDGSLDLVWGSGVLSPRQLVDLDADENNDLDVFYSDDIQNVMLLLNTGKAPLDDINVRKTIVHAVDKRAIIDKELGGIVKQVDNVFPIDAPYCNFVLTPRLDYDLEKARFLNCPAPDKSRSVALGLGLGLGGACIVLLAVAAVYVRKSKVLATELALKENAVKA
;
A
#
# COMPACT_ATOMS: atom_id res chain seq x y z
N ALA A 1 -16.66 -12.75 41.44
CA ALA A 1 -16.08 -14.06 41.17
C ALA A 1 -14.62 -14.13 41.65
N LEU A 2 -13.63 -13.71 40.86
CA LEU A 2 -12.22 -13.77 41.30
C LEU A 2 -11.96 -12.82 42.48
N LYS A 3 -12.29 -11.52 42.33
CA LYS A 3 -12.03 -10.49 43.37
C LYS A 3 -12.82 -10.67 44.68
N ASP A 4 -13.93 -11.40 44.66
CA ASP A 4 -14.75 -11.67 45.86
C ASP A 4 -14.56 -13.09 46.42
N GLY A 5 -13.63 -13.86 45.84
CA GLY A 5 -13.28 -15.21 46.29
C GLY A 5 -14.35 -16.28 46.02
N SER A 6 -15.40 -15.99 45.26
CA SER A 6 -16.39 -17.01 44.87
C SER A 6 -15.93 -17.91 43.70
N LEU A 7 -14.79 -17.58 43.08
CA LEU A 7 -14.13 -18.37 42.04
C LEU A 7 -12.62 -18.37 42.31
N ASP A 8 -12.02 -19.56 42.34
CA ASP A 8 -10.61 -19.73 42.70
C ASP A 8 -9.66 -19.68 41.49
N LEU A 9 -10.11 -20.07 40.30
CA LEU A 9 -9.28 -20.15 39.10
C LEU A 9 -10.06 -19.79 37.84
N VAL A 10 -9.45 -18.97 37.01
CA VAL A 10 -9.80 -18.82 35.59
C VAL A 10 -8.63 -19.30 34.75
N TRP A 11 -8.89 -20.25 33.87
CA TRP A 11 -7.90 -20.76 32.93
C TRP A 11 -8.52 -20.94 31.55
N GLY A 12 -7.76 -20.60 30.52
CA GLY A 12 -8.17 -20.68 29.14
C GLY A 12 -8.30 -19.31 28.49
N SER A 13 -8.29 -19.30 27.16
CA SER A 13 -8.46 -18.08 26.39
C SER A 13 -9.92 -17.68 26.24
N GLY A 14 -10.19 -16.38 26.21
CA GLY A 14 -11.52 -15.82 25.92
C GLY A 14 -12.44 -15.68 27.14
N VAL A 15 -12.02 -16.15 28.32
CA VAL A 15 -12.78 -15.96 29.58
C VAL A 15 -12.61 -14.54 30.11
N LEU A 16 -11.37 -14.05 30.13
CA LEU A 16 -11.02 -12.66 30.43
C LEU A 16 -10.47 -12.03 29.16
N SER A 17 -10.83 -10.77 28.92
CA SER A 17 -10.21 -9.99 27.84
C SER A 17 -8.74 -9.70 28.16
N PRO A 18 -7.88 -9.51 27.16
CA PRO A 18 -6.47 -9.17 27.38
C PRO A 18 -6.27 -7.96 28.29
N ARG A 19 -7.12 -6.93 28.15
CA ARG A 19 -7.08 -5.74 28.98
C ARG A 19 -7.40 -6.03 30.44
N GLN A 20 -8.38 -6.89 30.72
CA GLN A 20 -8.70 -7.29 32.09
C GLN A 20 -7.55 -8.08 32.73
N LEU A 21 -6.83 -8.90 31.96
CA LEU A 21 -5.64 -9.60 32.46
C LEU A 21 -4.55 -8.59 32.82
N VAL A 22 -4.25 -7.63 31.92
CA VAL A 22 -3.28 -6.55 32.19
C VAL A 22 -3.68 -5.73 33.42
N ASP A 23 -4.95 -5.36 33.53
CA ASP A 23 -5.45 -4.58 34.68
C ASP A 23 -5.35 -5.39 36.00
N LEU A 24 -5.57 -6.71 35.96
CA LEU A 24 -5.43 -7.59 37.13
C LEU A 24 -3.97 -7.80 37.54
N ASP A 25 -3.08 -7.92 36.56
CA ASP A 25 -1.64 -8.13 36.73
C ASP A 25 -0.94 -6.85 37.23
N ALA A 26 -1.44 -5.68 36.82
CA ALA A 26 -0.92 -4.38 37.26
C ALA A 26 -1.51 -3.86 38.59
N ASP A 27 -2.58 -4.48 39.10
CA ASP A 27 -3.24 -4.07 40.35
C ASP A 27 -2.45 -4.57 41.56
N GLU A 28 -1.57 -3.72 42.13
CA GLU A 28 -0.76 -4.06 43.30
C GLU A 28 -1.58 -4.40 44.57
N ASN A 29 -2.88 -4.08 44.59
CA ASN A 29 -3.76 -4.39 45.73
C ASN A 29 -4.50 -5.72 45.54
N ASN A 30 -4.21 -6.44 44.46
CA ASN A 30 -4.83 -7.70 44.12
C ASN A 30 -4.06 -8.87 44.74
N ASP A 31 -4.79 -9.85 45.28
CA ASP A 31 -4.24 -11.09 45.87
C ASP A 31 -4.33 -12.27 44.88
N LEU A 32 -4.23 -11.98 43.58
CA LEU A 32 -4.35 -12.97 42.52
C LEU A 32 -3.04 -13.06 41.75
N ASP A 33 -2.58 -14.28 41.50
CA ASP A 33 -1.47 -14.52 40.60
C ASP A 33 -1.95 -14.59 39.13
N VAL A 34 -1.27 -13.86 38.26
CA VAL A 34 -1.54 -13.87 36.81
C VAL A 34 -0.37 -14.52 36.06
N PHE A 35 -0.68 -15.48 35.20
CA PHE A 35 0.31 -16.19 34.38
C PHE A 35 -0.08 -16.14 32.90
N TYR A 36 0.91 -15.94 32.04
CA TYR A 36 0.76 -15.99 30.60
C TYR A 36 1.45 -17.25 30.06
N SER A 37 0.75 -18.02 29.23
CA SER A 37 1.36 -19.12 28.50
C SER A 37 2.12 -18.61 27.27
N ASP A 38 2.83 -19.50 26.60
CA ASP A 38 3.30 -19.26 25.24
C ASP A 38 2.13 -19.04 24.26
N ASP A 39 2.44 -18.49 23.09
CA ASP A 39 1.49 -18.27 21.99
C ASP A 39 0.99 -19.62 21.43
N ILE A 40 -0.25 -20.01 21.76
CA ILE A 40 -0.83 -21.30 21.33
C ILE A 40 -1.91 -21.18 20.25
N GLN A 41 -2.28 -19.95 19.84
CA GLN A 41 -3.35 -19.71 18.87
C GLN A 41 -3.16 -18.39 18.11
N ASN A 42 -3.71 -18.35 16.89
CA ASN A 42 -3.78 -17.13 16.07
C ASN A 42 -5.24 -16.69 15.92
N VAL A 43 -5.47 -15.38 15.99
CA VAL A 43 -6.76 -14.77 15.64
C VAL A 43 -6.62 -14.10 14.28
N MET A 44 -7.52 -14.41 13.35
CA MET A 44 -7.48 -13.88 11.99
C MET A 44 -8.87 -13.61 11.43
N LEU A 45 -8.95 -12.65 10.50
CA LEU A 45 -10.16 -12.36 9.73
C LEU A 45 -10.12 -13.14 8.41
N LEU A 46 -11.11 -14.00 8.19
CA LEU A 46 -11.26 -14.71 6.92
C LEU A 46 -12.05 -13.85 5.94
N LEU A 47 -11.42 -13.50 4.82
CA LEU A 47 -12.03 -12.68 3.77
C LEU A 47 -12.70 -13.59 2.73
N ASN A 48 -14.01 -13.43 2.54
CA ASN A 48 -14.80 -14.28 1.64
C ASN A 48 -14.56 -13.92 0.16
N THR A 49 -13.72 -14.70 -0.52
CA THR A 49 -13.37 -14.49 -1.94
C THR A 49 -14.49 -14.84 -2.93
N GLY A 50 -15.57 -15.47 -2.48
CA GLY A 50 -16.71 -15.85 -3.32
C GLY A 50 -17.80 -14.79 -3.40
N LYS A 51 -17.64 -13.64 -2.73
CA LYS A 51 -18.69 -12.61 -2.65
C LYS A 51 -18.11 -11.20 -2.73
N ALA A 52 -18.69 -10.38 -3.60
CA ALA A 52 -18.37 -8.96 -3.69
C ALA A 52 -18.58 -8.22 -2.36
N PRO A 53 -17.70 -7.25 -2.01
CA PRO A 53 -16.55 -6.76 -2.79
C PRO A 53 -15.24 -7.52 -2.52
N LEU A 54 -15.25 -8.57 -1.70
CA LEU A 54 -14.06 -9.30 -1.27
C LEU A 54 -13.58 -10.34 -2.28
N ASP A 55 -14.30 -10.52 -3.39
CA ASP A 55 -13.88 -11.29 -4.56
C ASP A 55 -12.69 -10.65 -5.29
N ASP A 56 -12.60 -9.31 -5.31
CA ASP A 56 -11.43 -8.59 -5.83
C ASP A 56 -10.21 -8.70 -4.89
N ILE A 57 -9.09 -9.19 -5.43
CA ILE A 57 -7.82 -9.29 -4.71
C ILE A 57 -7.27 -7.93 -4.28
N ASN A 58 -7.52 -6.87 -5.03
CA ASN A 58 -7.04 -5.53 -4.68
C ASN A 58 -7.77 -5.01 -3.45
N VAL A 59 -9.08 -5.24 -3.32
CA VAL A 59 -9.84 -4.92 -2.12
C VAL A 59 -9.29 -5.66 -0.90
N ARG A 60 -8.96 -6.95 -1.03
CA ARG A 60 -8.34 -7.71 0.07
C ARG A 60 -6.96 -7.17 0.44
N LYS A 61 -6.11 -6.84 -0.55
CA LYS A 61 -4.79 -6.21 -0.29
C LYS A 61 -4.94 -4.84 0.36
N THR A 62 -5.92 -4.04 -0.05
CA THR A 62 -6.26 -2.75 0.58
C THR A 62 -6.58 -2.95 2.06
N ILE A 63 -7.43 -3.94 2.40
CA ILE A 63 -7.78 -4.24 3.79
C ILE A 63 -6.53 -4.60 4.60
N VAL A 64 -5.67 -5.49 4.10
CA VAL A 64 -4.45 -5.88 4.82
C VAL A 64 -3.52 -4.69 5.07
N HIS A 65 -3.31 -3.83 4.07
CA HIS A 65 -2.48 -2.63 4.21
C HIS A 65 -3.11 -1.54 5.09
N ALA A 66 -4.44 -1.48 5.19
CA ALA A 66 -5.15 -0.47 5.97
C ALA A 66 -5.22 -0.77 7.48
N VAL A 67 -4.99 -2.02 7.88
CA VAL A 67 -5.11 -2.44 9.29
C VAL A 67 -3.78 -2.28 10.02
N ASP A 68 -3.73 -1.32 10.93
CA ASP A 68 -2.60 -1.17 11.87
C ASP A 68 -2.72 -2.20 13.00
N LYS A 69 -2.15 -3.38 12.78
CA LYS A 69 -2.17 -4.47 13.76
C LYS A 69 -1.51 -4.05 15.07
N ARG A 70 -0.42 -3.27 15.02
CA ARG A 70 0.32 -2.88 16.22
C ARG A 70 -0.47 -1.91 17.07
N ALA A 71 -1.14 -0.93 16.45
CA ALA A 71 -2.04 -0.03 17.17
C ALA A 71 -3.20 -0.77 17.85
N ILE A 72 -3.76 -1.80 17.22
CA ILE A 72 -4.82 -2.64 17.83
C ILE A 72 -4.25 -3.40 19.03
N ILE A 73 -3.08 -4.02 18.87
CA ILE A 73 -2.43 -4.77 19.95
C ILE A 73 -2.15 -3.88 21.15
N ASP A 74 -1.57 -2.71 20.93
CA ASP A 74 -1.16 -1.80 22.00
C ASP A 74 -2.37 -1.16 22.70
N LYS A 75 -3.42 -0.79 21.96
CA LYS A 75 -4.57 -0.03 22.52
C LYS A 75 -5.71 -0.92 23.01
N GLU A 76 -6.02 -1.97 22.28
CA GLU A 76 -7.19 -2.82 22.54
C GLU A 76 -6.82 -4.11 23.27
N LEU A 77 -5.62 -4.65 23.01
CA LEU A 77 -5.20 -5.95 23.54
C LEU A 77 -4.12 -5.84 24.63
N GLY A 78 -3.87 -4.63 25.14
CA GLY A 78 -2.98 -4.39 26.28
C GLY A 78 -1.49 -4.70 26.02
N GLY A 79 -1.08 -4.86 24.76
CA GLY A 79 0.32 -5.14 24.40
C GLY A 79 0.83 -6.53 24.77
N ILE A 80 -0.02 -7.41 25.30
CA ILE A 80 0.37 -8.76 25.76
C ILE A 80 0.29 -9.84 24.67
N VAL A 81 -0.20 -9.50 23.49
CA VAL A 81 -0.31 -10.43 22.35
C VAL A 81 0.76 -10.14 21.30
N LYS A 82 1.18 -11.18 20.58
CA LYS A 82 2.17 -11.04 19.51
C LYS A 82 1.51 -10.76 18.15
N GLN A 83 2.09 -9.85 17.38
CA GLN A 83 1.68 -9.64 16.00
C GLN A 83 2.06 -10.84 15.14
N VAL A 84 1.11 -11.28 14.29
CA VAL A 84 1.31 -12.38 13.33
C VAL A 84 0.98 -11.90 11.91
N ASP A 85 1.86 -12.24 10.96
CA ASP A 85 1.76 -11.85 9.55
C ASP A 85 1.44 -13.02 8.60
N ASN A 86 1.46 -14.24 9.12
CA ASN A 86 1.16 -15.47 8.40
C ASN A 86 -0.11 -16.13 8.98
N VAL A 87 -0.71 -17.06 8.24
CA VAL A 87 -1.84 -17.86 8.76
C VAL A 87 -1.39 -18.69 9.98
N PHE A 88 -0.20 -19.26 9.92
CA PHE A 88 0.43 -20.03 10.98
C PHE A 88 1.62 -19.27 11.56
N PRO A 89 1.93 -19.45 12.86
CA PRO A 89 3.11 -18.83 13.45
C PRO A 89 4.39 -19.49 12.91
N ILE A 90 5.51 -18.78 12.97
CA ILE A 90 6.76 -19.19 12.27
C ILE A 90 7.42 -20.43 12.89
N ASP A 91 7.07 -20.73 14.14
CA ASP A 91 7.49 -21.88 14.93
C ASP A 91 6.59 -23.11 14.72
N ALA A 92 5.47 -22.97 14.00
CA ALA A 92 4.66 -24.11 13.62
C ALA A 92 5.41 -25.02 12.61
N PRO A 93 5.16 -26.35 12.63
CA PRO A 93 5.75 -27.27 11.67
C PRO A 93 5.58 -26.80 10.23
N TYR A 94 6.67 -26.84 9.45
CA TYR A 94 6.72 -26.41 8.04
C TYR A 94 6.44 -24.92 7.77
N CYS A 95 6.33 -24.07 8.79
CA CYS A 95 5.99 -22.64 8.66
C CYS A 95 7.17 -21.69 8.90
N ASN A 96 8.39 -22.22 8.93
CA ASN A 96 9.63 -21.49 9.23
C ASN A 96 10.16 -20.66 8.03
N PHE A 97 9.28 -19.90 7.39
CA PHE A 97 9.61 -19.04 6.26
C PHE A 97 8.84 -17.71 6.33
N VAL A 98 9.39 -16.70 5.65
CA VAL A 98 8.79 -15.36 5.56
C VAL A 98 8.16 -15.19 4.18
N LEU A 99 6.88 -14.80 4.14
CA LEU A 99 6.19 -14.49 2.89
C LEU A 99 6.76 -13.22 2.26
N THR A 100 7.02 -13.27 0.95
CA THR A 100 7.49 -12.12 0.16
C THR A 100 6.57 -11.91 -1.05
N PRO A 101 6.16 -10.66 -1.37
CA PRO A 101 6.39 -9.43 -0.59
C PRO A 101 5.59 -9.41 0.72
N ARG A 102 6.11 -8.72 1.74
CA ARG A 102 5.36 -8.50 2.99
C ARG A 102 4.20 -7.52 2.76
N LEU A 103 3.06 -7.83 3.35
CA LEU A 103 1.87 -6.98 3.35
C LEU A 103 1.76 -6.26 4.69
N ASP A 104 2.70 -5.35 4.94
CA ASP A 104 2.75 -4.55 6.16
C ASP A 104 1.69 -3.43 6.16
N TYR A 105 1.40 -2.85 7.33
CA TYR A 105 0.55 -1.67 7.42
C TYR A 105 1.16 -0.52 6.61
N ASP A 106 0.41 -0.02 5.63
CA ASP A 106 0.79 1.06 4.72
C ASP A 106 -0.48 1.73 4.19
N LEU A 107 -0.90 2.79 4.87
CA LEU A 107 -2.14 3.49 4.55
C LEU A 107 -2.09 4.16 3.16
N GLU A 108 -0.91 4.60 2.71
CA GLU A 108 -0.76 5.22 1.39
C GLU A 108 -0.96 4.20 0.29
N LYS A 109 -0.36 3.01 0.45
CA LYS A 109 -0.54 1.90 -0.47
C LYS A 109 -1.96 1.36 -0.47
N ALA A 110 -2.61 1.28 0.69
CA ALA A 110 -4.02 0.94 0.78
C ALA A 110 -4.89 1.93 -0.02
N ARG A 111 -4.65 3.23 0.15
CA ARG A 111 -5.36 4.27 -0.61
C ARG A 111 -5.11 4.14 -2.12
N PHE A 112 -3.87 3.89 -2.53
CA PHE A 112 -3.53 3.69 -3.93
C PHE A 112 -4.27 2.49 -4.54
N LEU A 113 -4.33 1.36 -3.83
CA LEU A 113 -5.04 0.16 -4.28
C LEU A 113 -6.57 0.33 -4.31
N ASN A 114 -7.11 1.25 -3.51
CA ASN A 114 -8.54 1.56 -3.49
C ASN A 114 -8.96 2.59 -4.55
N CYS A 115 -8.03 3.21 -5.27
CA CYS A 115 -8.36 4.17 -6.32
C CYS A 115 -9.01 3.44 -7.51
N PRO A 116 -10.10 3.99 -8.09
CA PRO A 116 -10.63 3.48 -9.34
C PRO A 116 -9.54 3.56 -10.41
N ALA A 117 -9.41 2.50 -11.22
CA ALA A 117 -8.42 2.47 -12.29
C ALA A 117 -8.55 3.73 -13.16
N PRO A 118 -7.45 4.44 -13.46
CA PRO A 118 -7.51 5.61 -14.31
C PRO A 118 -8.07 5.21 -15.67
N ASP A 119 -9.06 5.96 -16.14
CA ASP A 119 -9.65 5.78 -17.46
C ASP A 119 -8.54 5.89 -18.52
N LYS A 120 -8.16 4.74 -19.10
CA LYS A 120 -7.07 4.62 -20.07
C LYS A 120 -7.25 5.55 -21.27
N SER A 121 -8.48 5.98 -21.58
CA SER A 121 -8.77 6.89 -22.69
C SER A 121 -8.18 8.30 -22.49
N ARG A 122 -8.25 8.85 -21.27
CA ARG A 122 -7.80 10.23 -20.98
C ARG A 122 -6.28 10.36 -20.97
N SER A 123 -5.57 9.33 -20.49
CA SER A 123 -4.11 9.37 -20.38
C SER A 123 -3.42 9.31 -21.74
N VAL A 124 -3.98 8.58 -22.71
CA VAL A 124 -3.46 8.51 -24.08
C VAL A 124 -3.71 9.82 -24.84
N ALA A 125 -4.90 10.42 -24.68
CA ALA A 125 -5.23 11.69 -25.32
C ALA A 125 -4.31 12.84 -24.90
N LEU A 126 -3.97 12.94 -23.61
CA LEU A 126 -3.04 13.95 -23.10
C LEU A 126 -1.60 13.72 -23.59
N GLY A 127 -1.13 12.47 -23.63
CA GLY A 127 0.20 12.13 -24.12
C GLY A 127 0.40 12.43 -25.61
N LEU A 128 -0.60 12.11 -26.45
CA LEU A 128 -0.56 12.40 -27.88
C LEU A 128 -0.72 13.90 -28.17
N GLY A 129 -1.60 14.59 -27.44
CA GLY A 129 -1.92 16.00 -27.67
C GLY A 129 -0.80 16.97 -27.26
N LEU A 130 -0.24 16.80 -26.06
CA LEU A 130 0.76 17.73 -25.53
C LEU A 130 2.20 17.34 -25.91
N GLY A 131 2.51 16.04 -25.92
CA GLY A 131 3.87 15.55 -26.20
C GLY A 131 4.20 15.59 -27.69
N LEU A 132 3.50 14.79 -28.49
CA LEU A 132 3.78 14.67 -29.93
C LEU A 132 3.35 15.91 -30.71
N GLY A 133 2.20 16.50 -30.36
CA GLY A 133 1.72 17.74 -30.99
C GLY A 133 2.70 18.89 -30.86
N GLY A 134 3.27 19.09 -29.66
CA GLY A 134 4.29 20.12 -29.42
C GLY A 134 5.57 19.91 -30.23
N ALA A 135 6.07 18.68 -30.28
CA ALA A 135 7.28 18.35 -31.04
C ALA A 135 7.09 18.56 -32.56
N CYS A 136 5.93 18.19 -33.12
CA CYS A 136 5.63 18.42 -34.53
C CYS A 136 5.59 19.91 -34.91
N ILE A 137 5.00 20.76 -34.05
CA ILE A 137 4.94 22.20 -34.30
C ILE A 137 6.35 22.83 -34.32
N VAL A 138 7.21 22.43 -33.38
CA VAL A 138 8.60 22.91 -33.33
C VAL A 138 9.38 22.48 -34.57
N LEU A 139 9.25 21.21 -34.99
CA LEU A 139 9.92 20.70 -36.19
C LEU A 139 9.47 21.43 -37.47
N LEU A 140 8.16 21.68 -37.60
CA LEU A 140 7.62 22.44 -38.74
C LEU A 140 8.13 23.89 -38.77
N ALA A 141 8.23 24.54 -37.60
CA ALA A 141 8.77 25.89 -37.51
C ALA A 141 10.26 25.93 -37.92
N VAL A 142 11.06 24.97 -37.45
CA VAL A 142 12.48 24.86 -37.81
C VAL A 142 12.65 24.62 -39.32
N ALA A 143 11.86 23.71 -39.90
CA ALA A 143 11.89 23.44 -41.33
C ALA A 143 11.52 24.67 -42.16
N ALA A 144 10.49 25.43 -41.74
CA ALA A 144 10.09 26.66 -42.41
C ALA A 144 11.19 27.74 -42.39
N VAL A 145 11.91 27.88 -41.27
CA VAL A 145 13.06 28.78 -41.16
C VAL A 145 14.17 28.36 -42.12
N TYR A 146 14.47 27.07 -42.19
CA TYR A 146 15.51 26.53 -43.06
C TYR A 146 15.21 26.76 -44.55
N VAL A 147 13.97 26.52 -44.97
CA VAL A 147 13.50 26.74 -46.34
C VAL A 147 13.54 28.23 -46.71
N ARG A 148 13.14 29.13 -45.81
CA ARG A 148 13.25 30.58 -46.06
C ARG A 148 14.71 30.99 -46.25
N LYS A 149 15.60 30.52 -45.38
CA LYS A 149 17.02 30.84 -45.46
C LYS A 149 17.66 30.31 -46.74
N SER A 150 17.30 29.10 -47.18
CA SER A 150 17.82 28.53 -48.44
C SER A 150 17.36 29.32 -49.66
N LYS A 151 16.10 29.79 -49.68
CA LYS A 151 15.60 30.64 -50.77
C LYS A 151 16.34 31.97 -50.85
N VAL A 152 16.55 32.63 -49.71
CA VAL A 152 17.30 33.91 -49.66
C VAL A 152 18.72 33.72 -50.20
N LEU A 153 19.43 32.68 -49.75
CA LEU A 153 20.79 32.37 -50.21
C LEU A 153 20.83 32.05 -51.71
N ALA A 154 19.83 31.35 -52.24
CA ALA A 154 19.73 31.06 -53.67
C ALA A 154 19.56 32.33 -54.51
N THR A 155 18.74 33.29 -54.07
CA THR A 155 18.63 34.62 -54.71
C THR A 155 19.92 35.42 -54.63
N GLU A 156 20.63 35.40 -53.49
CA GLU A 156 21.91 36.11 -53.36
C GLU A 156 22.99 35.52 -54.27
N LEU A 157 23.05 34.20 -54.40
CA LEU A 157 23.98 33.52 -55.32
C LEU A 157 23.66 33.83 -56.78
N ALA A 158 22.39 33.82 -57.17
CA ALA A 158 21.97 34.17 -58.53
C ALA A 158 22.30 35.63 -58.88
N LEU A 159 22.14 36.56 -57.93
CA LEU A 159 22.55 37.95 -58.10
C LEU A 159 24.06 38.11 -58.24
N LYS A 160 24.85 37.36 -57.45
CA LYS A 160 26.31 37.37 -57.56
C LYS A 160 26.81 36.75 -58.86
N GLU A 161 26.22 35.66 -59.34
CA GLU A 161 26.58 35.07 -60.64
C GLU A 161 26.29 36.02 -61.81
N ASN A 162 25.18 36.75 -61.76
CA ASN A 162 24.85 37.73 -62.79
C ASN A 162 25.77 38.96 -62.76
N ALA A 163 26.24 39.38 -61.56
CA ALA A 163 27.18 40.48 -61.41
C ALA A 163 28.62 40.12 -61.85
N VAL A 164 28.97 38.84 -61.93
CA VAL A 164 30.29 38.36 -62.42
C VAL A 164 30.30 38.17 -63.94
N LYS A 165 29.12 38.04 -64.58
CA LYS A 165 28.97 37.85 -66.03
C LYS A 165 28.72 39.14 -66.82
N ALA A 166 28.60 40.28 -66.15
CA ALA A 166 28.48 41.63 -66.74
C ALA A 166 29.82 42.37 -66.67
#